data_AF-A0A099KEF7-F1
#
_entry.id   AF-A0A099KEF7-F1
#
_cell.length_a   1.000
_cell.length_b   1.000
_cell.length_c   1.000
_cell.angle_alpha   90.00
_cell.angle_beta   90.00
_cell.angle_gamma   90.00
#
_symmetry.space_group_name_H-M   'P 1'
#
loop_
_entity.id
_entity.type
_entity.pdbx_description
1 polymer ?
#
loop_
_entity_poly.entity_id
_entity_poly.type
_entity_poly.pdbx_seq_one_letter_code
_entity_poly.pdbx_strand_id
1 'polypeptide(L)'
;MVNNNNKLIISSILTLSLTACGGSGSDTPEKLLSPETIDKPVPVAKPAPLPSETTISSSGKVIDGYVVGATIWLDFDGDGKFDQHTEPSTVSGDSGDYHFKFTEEQATCVPYSTTYVDVPVGAMDLDLGEVTEAYQMSFPPSIEAITDHDIRNISPLTTVIWGQLRRQLEGSGKGKVTCEKLKLDSALRREVKNEIENVMLNLVQHYNLSEEQIYSDFIASKDSETYDHAQSIVKGLKASFKYKKKLEKMYPNAKEIRVTVYQDAVKDEELGFKDAWYRDEIIYLNTEDFSEFVKLTDDESLSKVDIILSKFHEIEQPWGDQELKGLLKIRADTYRNDDNSYRCGNVERVSFEQNGVQYELDNIVPTVSFATIDECSNDNLDNPYERSYSFRFTVNNKSYSTELYFREQNAEFTALPDWINIKDKSDTLMATELISHLSSFAIGWEQDVLVDTDYWRKRLEYDNIVIDKNNENNWVKTTRQEDNTLRYECSKDGVVWFTCEG
;
A
#
# COMPACT_ATOMS: atom_id res chain seq x y z
N MET A 1 8.46 -21.76 24.17
CA MET A 1 7.87 -22.88 24.94
C MET A 1 6.43 -22.48 25.29
N VAL A 2 5.48 -22.71 24.38
CA VAL A 2 4.07 -22.31 24.54
C VAL A 2 3.20 -23.54 24.36
N ASN A 3 2.28 -23.70 25.30
CA ASN A 3 1.52 -24.90 25.59
C ASN A 3 0.17 -24.83 24.86
N ASN A 4 -0.11 -25.88 24.07
CA ASN A 4 -1.40 -26.13 23.44
C ASN A 4 -2.52 -26.27 24.48
N ASN A 5 -3.73 -25.77 24.17
CA ASN A 5 -4.96 -26.42 24.61
C ASN A 5 -6.16 -26.10 23.71
N ASN A 6 -6.58 -27.17 23.00
CA ASN A 6 -7.86 -27.47 22.38
C ASN A 6 -9.10 -26.73 22.91
N LYS A 7 -10.06 -26.49 21.99
CA LYS A 7 -11.41 -27.08 22.07
C LYS A 7 -12.12 -27.11 20.70
N LEU A 8 -12.46 -28.33 20.28
CA LEU A 8 -13.44 -28.64 19.23
C LEU A 8 -14.83 -28.08 19.57
N ILE A 9 -15.55 -27.59 18.56
CA ILE A 9 -17.01 -27.70 18.49
C ILE A 9 -17.41 -28.23 17.10
N ILE A 10 -18.19 -29.30 17.13
CA ILE A 10 -18.79 -30.03 16.00
C ILE A 10 -20.19 -29.45 15.74
N SER A 11 -20.55 -29.15 14.49
CA SER A 11 -21.93 -29.19 13.97
C SER A 11 -21.89 -29.07 12.44
N SER A 12 -21.98 -30.13 11.64
CA SER A 12 -23.16 -30.90 11.22
C SER A 12 -24.15 -30.16 10.28
N ILE A 13 -24.10 -30.59 9.00
CA ILE A 13 -25.21 -30.84 8.05
C ILE A 13 -25.84 -29.64 7.32
N LEU A 14 -25.63 -29.58 5.99
CA LEU A 14 -26.73 -29.62 5.00
C LEU A 14 -26.22 -29.96 3.60
N THR A 15 -26.57 -31.15 3.11
CA THR A 15 -26.51 -31.55 1.71
C THR A 15 -27.83 -31.21 1.01
N LEU A 16 -27.79 -30.63 -0.18
CA LEU A 16 -28.83 -30.77 -1.20
C LEU A 16 -28.19 -30.67 -2.59
N SER A 17 -28.05 -31.83 -3.23
CA SER A 17 -27.81 -32.01 -4.66
C SER A 17 -29.11 -31.86 -5.45
N LEU A 18 -29.06 -31.31 -6.67
CA LEU A 18 -29.85 -31.77 -7.82
C LEU A 18 -29.27 -31.22 -9.15
N THR A 19 -28.87 -32.18 -9.98
CA THR A 19 -28.74 -32.26 -11.46
C THR A 19 -29.98 -31.73 -12.21
N ALA A 20 -30.05 -31.40 -13.52
CA ALA A 20 -29.16 -31.39 -14.68
C ALA A 20 -29.91 -30.81 -15.91
N CYS A 21 -29.15 -30.50 -16.98
CA CYS A 21 -29.39 -30.69 -18.43
C CYS A 21 -30.56 -30.06 -19.22
N GLY A 22 -30.16 -29.45 -20.36
CA GLY A 22 -30.82 -29.50 -21.68
C GLY A 22 -31.28 -28.13 -22.18
N GLY A 23 -30.87 -27.56 -23.33
CA GLY A 23 -30.22 -28.07 -24.54
C GLY A 23 -31.14 -27.88 -25.76
N SER A 24 -30.57 -27.42 -26.90
CA SER A 24 -31.14 -27.32 -28.27
C SER A 24 -31.95 -26.04 -28.59
N GLY A 25 -31.77 -25.30 -29.70
CA GLY A 25 -31.05 -25.54 -30.96
C GLY A 25 -31.94 -25.25 -32.18
N SER A 26 -31.40 -24.51 -33.17
CA SER A 26 -31.76 -24.35 -34.60
C SER A 26 -32.94 -23.46 -35.07
N ASP A 27 -32.57 -22.29 -35.60
CA ASP A 27 -32.61 -21.81 -37.02
C ASP A 27 -33.83 -21.94 -37.96
N THR A 28 -34.22 -20.75 -38.48
CA THR A 28 -34.66 -20.36 -39.85
C THR A 28 -36.03 -20.80 -40.42
N PRO A 29 -36.59 -20.12 -41.47
CA PRO A 29 -36.36 -18.77 -42.02
C PRO A 29 -37.65 -17.97 -42.41
N GLU A 30 -37.40 -16.66 -42.60
CA GLU A 30 -37.95 -15.68 -43.56
C GLU A 30 -39.07 -16.09 -44.56
N LYS A 31 -40.11 -15.24 -44.68
CA LYS A 31 -41.01 -15.21 -45.85
C LYS A 31 -41.42 -13.78 -46.20
N LEU A 32 -41.09 -13.38 -47.43
CA LEU A 32 -41.42 -12.11 -48.09
C LEU A 32 -42.90 -11.99 -48.52
N LEU A 33 -43.45 -10.79 -48.24
CA LEU A 33 -44.26 -9.84 -49.04
C LEU A 33 -45.30 -10.31 -50.10
N SER A 34 -46.51 -9.74 -49.99
CA SER A 34 -47.27 -8.95 -51.03
C SER A 34 -48.71 -8.63 -50.52
N PRO A 35 -49.49 -7.69 -51.10
CA PRO A 35 -49.27 -6.23 -51.24
C PRO A 35 -50.48 -5.37 -50.75
N GLU A 36 -50.33 -4.05 -50.89
CA GLU A 36 -51.12 -2.91 -50.39
C GLU A 36 -52.63 -2.81 -50.74
N THR A 37 -53.36 -2.09 -49.90
CA THR A 37 -54.47 -1.21 -50.33
C THR A 37 -54.39 0.15 -49.62
N ILE A 38 -54.44 1.21 -50.43
CA ILE A 38 -54.45 2.64 -50.08
C ILE A 38 -55.90 3.08 -49.84
N ASP A 39 -56.21 3.81 -48.75
CA ASP A 39 -56.48 5.26 -48.78
C ASP A 39 -57.20 5.79 -47.50
N LYS A 40 -56.94 7.08 -47.19
CA LYS A 40 -57.61 8.04 -46.28
C LYS A 40 -56.84 8.55 -45.03
N PRO A 41 -57.07 9.84 -44.66
CA PRO A 41 -56.04 10.88 -44.65
C PRO A 41 -55.39 11.16 -43.28
N VAL A 42 -54.18 11.73 -43.35
CA VAL A 42 -53.32 12.14 -42.23
C VAL A 42 -53.94 13.31 -41.44
N PRO A 43 -54.09 13.21 -40.10
CA PRO A 43 -54.25 14.37 -39.22
C PRO A 43 -52.88 14.97 -38.91
N VAL A 44 -52.77 16.29 -38.98
CA VAL A 44 -51.57 17.07 -38.62
C VAL A 44 -51.22 16.80 -37.15
N ALA A 45 -50.12 16.10 -36.91
CA ALA A 45 -49.57 15.90 -35.58
C ALA A 45 -48.99 17.20 -35.03
N LYS A 46 -49.36 17.52 -33.79
CA LYS A 46 -48.76 18.54 -32.93
C LYS A 46 -47.23 18.34 -32.89
N PRO A 47 -46.39 19.40 -32.89
CA PRO A 47 -44.95 19.22 -32.82
C PRO A 47 -44.58 18.41 -31.59
N ALA A 48 -43.76 17.39 -31.78
CA ALA A 48 -43.14 16.65 -30.68
C ALA A 48 -42.37 17.63 -29.77
N PRO A 49 -42.34 17.43 -28.44
CA PRO A 49 -41.44 18.17 -27.58
C PRO A 49 -40.00 18.02 -28.10
N LEU A 50 -39.21 19.08 -28.02
CA LEU A 50 -37.78 19.05 -28.31
C LEU A 50 -37.11 17.87 -27.56
N PRO A 51 -36.04 17.26 -28.13
CA PRO A 51 -35.29 16.23 -27.43
C PRO A 51 -34.85 16.76 -26.07
N SER A 52 -35.03 15.96 -25.02
CA SER A 52 -34.51 16.25 -23.69
C SER A 52 -33.01 16.52 -23.79
N GLU A 53 -32.58 17.71 -23.35
CA GLU A 53 -31.18 17.97 -23.06
C GLU A 53 -30.68 16.84 -22.14
N THR A 54 -29.68 16.10 -22.59
CA THR A 54 -28.95 15.14 -21.75
C THR A 54 -28.19 15.94 -20.70
N THR A 55 -28.82 16.20 -19.56
CA THR A 55 -28.21 16.88 -18.43
C THR A 55 -27.26 15.93 -17.73
N ILE A 56 -25.95 16.13 -17.90
CA ILE A 56 -24.94 15.41 -17.13
C ILE A 56 -25.02 15.89 -15.68
N SER A 57 -25.11 14.95 -14.74
CA SER A 57 -25.27 15.23 -13.31
C SER A 57 -24.23 14.49 -12.47
N SER A 58 -23.92 15.02 -11.29
CA SER A 58 -23.10 14.34 -10.28
C SER A 58 -23.76 14.50 -8.93
N SER A 59 -23.66 13.46 -8.10
CA SER A 59 -24.23 13.47 -6.76
C SER A 59 -23.31 12.77 -5.77
N GLY A 60 -23.56 12.98 -4.49
CA GLY A 60 -22.78 12.34 -3.44
C GLY A 60 -23.22 12.81 -2.07
N LYS A 61 -22.41 12.48 -1.07
CA LYS A 61 -22.58 12.93 0.31
C LYS A 61 -21.31 13.58 0.84
N VAL A 62 -21.49 14.55 1.73
CA VAL A 62 -20.42 15.13 2.55
C VAL A 62 -20.36 14.34 3.85
N ILE A 63 -19.31 13.54 4.03
CA ILE A 63 -19.22 12.49 5.06
C ILE A 63 -18.10 12.83 6.04
N ASP A 64 -18.48 13.59 7.06
CA ASP A 64 -17.75 13.83 8.31
C ASP A 64 -18.86 13.98 9.35
N GLY A 65 -19.45 12.84 9.75
CA GLY A 65 -20.73 12.80 10.46
C GLY A 65 -21.94 13.34 9.70
N TYR A 66 -21.98 13.19 8.36
CA TYR A 66 -22.94 13.85 7.46
C TYR A 66 -23.07 15.36 7.70
N VAL A 67 -22.44 16.17 6.87
CA VAL A 67 -22.41 17.62 7.09
C VAL A 67 -23.54 18.31 6.34
N VAL A 68 -24.39 19.04 7.08
CA VAL A 68 -25.49 19.88 6.55
C VAL A 68 -25.05 21.33 6.46
N GLY A 69 -25.37 22.01 5.35
CA GLY A 69 -25.06 23.43 5.14
C GLY A 69 -23.63 23.72 4.68
N ALA A 70 -22.89 22.70 4.21
CA ALA A 70 -21.59 22.88 3.59
C ALA A 70 -21.74 23.30 2.11
N THR A 71 -20.80 24.10 1.60
CA THR A 71 -20.77 24.53 0.19
C THR A 71 -19.85 23.63 -0.61
N ILE A 72 -20.39 22.95 -1.61
CA ILE A 72 -19.64 22.06 -2.51
C ILE A 72 -19.41 22.80 -3.83
N TRP A 73 -18.19 22.79 -4.36
CA TRP A 73 -17.84 23.46 -5.61
C TRP A 73 -16.75 22.71 -6.40
N LEU A 74 -16.67 22.95 -7.70
CA LEU A 74 -15.65 22.34 -8.56
C LEU A 74 -14.58 23.36 -8.96
N ASP A 75 -13.33 23.02 -8.68
CA ASP A 75 -12.14 23.81 -8.99
C ASP A 75 -11.79 23.70 -10.47
N PHE A 76 -12.25 24.66 -11.28
CA PHE A 76 -12.09 24.61 -12.74
C PHE A 76 -10.72 25.13 -13.17
N ASP A 77 -10.15 26.09 -12.43
CA ASP A 77 -8.86 26.70 -12.74
C ASP A 77 -7.69 26.09 -11.94
N GLY A 78 -7.97 25.19 -10.99
CA GLY A 78 -6.98 24.43 -10.25
C GLY A 78 -6.23 25.28 -9.21
N ASP A 79 -6.78 26.41 -8.78
CA ASP A 79 -6.16 27.32 -7.81
C ASP A 79 -6.54 27.01 -6.35
N GLY A 80 -7.54 26.15 -6.15
CA GLY A 80 -8.03 25.72 -4.85
C GLY A 80 -8.81 26.79 -4.09
N LYS A 81 -9.38 27.78 -4.77
CA LYS A 81 -10.25 28.82 -4.18
C LYS A 81 -11.53 28.95 -4.98
N PHE A 82 -12.63 29.01 -4.24
CA PHE A 82 -13.94 29.14 -4.86
C PHE A 82 -14.14 30.51 -5.55
N ASP A 83 -14.41 30.49 -6.84
CA ASP A 83 -14.91 31.64 -7.61
C ASP A 83 -16.40 31.48 -7.94
N GLN A 84 -17.24 32.21 -7.22
CA GLN A 84 -18.70 32.20 -7.38
C GLN A 84 -19.20 32.54 -8.79
N HIS A 85 -18.40 33.23 -9.61
CA HIS A 85 -18.81 33.64 -10.95
C HIS A 85 -18.48 32.61 -12.02
N THR A 86 -17.45 31.80 -11.81
CA THR A 86 -16.91 30.90 -12.84
C THR A 86 -17.07 29.43 -12.47
N GLU A 87 -17.23 29.10 -11.20
CA GLU A 87 -17.25 27.73 -10.71
C GLU A 87 -18.64 27.28 -10.25
N PRO A 88 -19.09 26.09 -10.69
CA PRO A 88 -20.37 25.56 -10.25
C PRO A 88 -20.30 25.18 -8.77
N SER A 89 -21.37 25.50 -8.02
CA SER A 89 -21.50 25.15 -6.61
C SER A 89 -22.92 24.70 -6.24
N THR A 90 -23.03 24.00 -5.12
CA THR A 90 -24.28 23.59 -4.47
C THR A 90 -24.07 23.53 -2.96
N VAL A 91 -25.13 23.24 -2.20
CA VAL A 91 -25.09 23.15 -0.73
C VAL A 91 -25.57 21.78 -0.29
N SER A 92 -24.95 21.20 0.74
CA SER A 92 -25.38 19.92 1.30
C SER A 92 -26.72 20.03 2.03
N GLY A 93 -27.60 19.07 1.76
CA GLY A 93 -28.93 18.94 2.36
C GLY A 93 -28.92 18.27 3.74
N ASP A 94 -30.12 17.99 4.25
CA ASP A 94 -30.37 17.51 5.62
C ASP A 94 -29.75 16.14 5.94
N SER A 95 -29.29 15.39 4.94
CA SER A 95 -28.61 14.11 5.10
C SER A 95 -27.19 14.12 4.52
N GLY A 96 -26.60 15.32 4.45
CA GLY A 96 -25.28 15.57 3.84
C GLY A 96 -25.24 15.37 2.33
N ASP A 97 -26.37 15.11 1.68
CA ASP A 97 -26.46 14.86 0.25
C ASP A 97 -26.28 16.13 -0.56
N TYR A 98 -25.67 16.00 -1.74
CA TYR A 98 -25.56 17.08 -2.70
C TYR A 98 -25.83 16.57 -4.12
N HIS A 99 -26.26 17.50 -4.98
CA HIS A 99 -26.53 17.21 -6.38
C HIS A 99 -26.16 18.40 -7.26
N PHE A 100 -25.39 18.13 -8.32
CA PHE A 100 -25.06 19.07 -9.38
C PHE A 100 -25.87 18.77 -10.64
N LYS A 101 -26.28 19.85 -11.30
CA LYS A 101 -26.73 19.81 -12.70
C LYS A 101 -25.79 20.70 -13.50
N PHE A 102 -25.06 20.11 -14.43
CA PHE A 102 -24.09 20.83 -15.23
C PHE A 102 -24.67 21.22 -16.58
N THR A 103 -24.24 22.36 -17.11
CA THR A 103 -24.36 22.61 -18.56
C THR A 103 -23.43 21.67 -19.32
N GLU A 104 -23.66 21.48 -20.63
CA GLU A 104 -22.77 20.67 -21.46
C GLU A 104 -21.31 21.13 -21.37
N GLU A 105 -21.07 22.45 -21.31
CA GLU A 105 -19.74 23.03 -21.20
C GLU A 105 -19.08 22.69 -19.85
N GLN A 106 -19.81 22.85 -18.74
CA GLN A 106 -19.33 22.52 -17.40
C GLN A 106 -19.05 21.02 -17.23
N ALA A 107 -19.91 20.18 -17.80
CA ALA A 107 -19.79 18.73 -17.71
C ALA A 107 -18.44 18.22 -18.25
N THR A 108 -17.88 18.89 -19.27
CA THR A 108 -16.57 18.54 -19.81
C THR A 108 -15.41 18.74 -18.84
N CYS A 109 -15.59 19.51 -17.76
CA CYS A 109 -14.58 19.77 -16.74
C CYS A 109 -14.68 18.86 -15.52
N VAL A 110 -15.83 18.22 -15.28
CA VAL A 110 -16.06 17.43 -14.06
C VAL A 110 -15.01 16.32 -13.83
N PRO A 111 -14.57 15.56 -14.85
CA PRO A 111 -13.49 14.58 -14.68
C PRO A 111 -12.16 15.16 -14.23
N TYR A 112 -11.87 16.40 -14.63
CA TYR A 112 -10.56 17.03 -14.51
C TYR A 112 -10.46 18.00 -13.33
N SER A 113 -11.57 18.27 -12.67
CA SER A 113 -11.66 19.22 -11.57
C SER A 113 -11.75 18.51 -10.24
N THR A 114 -11.01 19.05 -9.28
CA THR A 114 -11.16 18.69 -7.87
C THR A 114 -12.49 19.23 -7.38
N THR A 115 -13.22 18.43 -6.61
CA THR A 115 -14.40 18.91 -5.90
C THR A 115 -13.98 19.30 -4.49
N TYR A 116 -14.27 20.52 -4.05
CA TYR A 116 -14.04 20.97 -2.69
C TYR A 116 -15.37 21.12 -1.95
N VAL A 117 -15.29 21.02 -0.63
CA VAL A 117 -16.39 21.25 0.29
C VAL A 117 -15.91 22.20 1.36
N ASP A 118 -16.44 23.42 1.37
CA ASP A 118 -16.23 24.38 2.44
C ASP A 118 -17.30 24.16 3.51
N VAL A 119 -16.87 23.78 4.70
CA VAL A 119 -17.72 23.61 5.88
C VAL A 119 -17.59 24.85 6.76
N PRO A 120 -18.56 25.79 6.74
CA PRO A 120 -18.49 27.01 7.52
C PRO A 120 -18.84 26.79 8.99
N VAL A 121 -18.48 27.75 9.83
CA VAL A 121 -19.03 27.83 11.20
C VAL A 121 -20.55 27.95 11.13
N GLY A 122 -21.25 27.15 11.95
CA GLY A 122 -22.71 27.06 11.95
C GLY A 122 -23.29 26.03 10.98
N ALA A 123 -22.46 25.34 10.20
CA ALA A 123 -22.85 24.06 9.60
C ALA A 123 -23.12 23.02 10.70
N MET A 124 -23.86 21.96 10.37
CA MET A 124 -24.19 20.90 11.31
C MET A 124 -23.53 19.60 10.87
N ASP A 125 -22.63 19.07 11.68
CA ASP A 125 -22.20 17.68 11.63
C ASP A 125 -23.22 16.87 12.47
N LEU A 126 -23.87 15.87 11.87
CA LEU A 126 -24.92 15.10 12.55
C LEU A 126 -24.38 14.20 13.67
N ASP A 127 -23.07 13.94 13.73
CA ASP A 127 -22.42 13.17 14.80
C ASP A 127 -21.85 14.08 15.89
N LEU A 128 -21.15 15.16 15.51
CA LEU A 128 -20.43 16.06 16.43
C LEU A 128 -21.21 17.32 16.82
N GLY A 129 -22.30 17.63 16.13
CA GLY A 129 -23.13 18.81 16.35
C GLY A 129 -22.68 20.02 15.52
N GLU A 130 -22.95 21.22 16.03
CA GLU A 130 -22.64 22.46 15.30
C GLU A 130 -21.13 22.63 15.11
N VAL A 131 -20.72 22.91 13.87
CA VAL A 131 -19.32 23.15 13.50
C VAL A 131 -18.87 24.49 14.08
N THR A 132 -17.90 24.45 14.99
CA THR A 132 -17.36 25.64 15.67
C THR A 132 -16.13 26.24 14.98
N GLU A 133 -15.46 25.48 14.13
CA GLU A 133 -14.30 25.92 13.34
C GLU A 133 -14.49 25.53 11.89
N ALA A 134 -14.36 26.49 10.97
CA ALA A 134 -14.53 26.22 9.55
C ALA A 134 -13.36 25.37 9.01
N TYR A 135 -13.68 24.41 8.15
CA TYR A 135 -12.70 23.54 7.51
C TYR A 135 -13.10 23.21 6.08
N GLN A 136 -12.19 22.57 5.33
CA GLN A 136 -12.40 22.22 3.94
C GLN A 136 -12.10 20.74 3.71
N MET A 137 -12.95 20.07 2.94
CA MET A 137 -12.74 18.72 2.42
C MET A 137 -12.62 18.75 0.89
N SER A 138 -12.14 17.66 0.31
CA SER A 138 -11.93 17.57 -1.13
C SER A 138 -12.02 16.15 -1.68
N PHE A 139 -12.34 16.05 -2.97
CA PHE A 139 -12.39 14.83 -3.75
C PHE A 139 -11.48 14.98 -4.98
N PRO A 140 -10.55 14.04 -5.23
CA PRO A 140 -9.60 14.16 -6.33
C PRO A 140 -10.28 14.08 -7.71
N PRO A 141 -9.69 14.66 -8.77
CA PRO A 141 -10.15 14.46 -10.14
C PRO A 141 -10.14 12.96 -10.51
N SER A 142 -11.14 12.48 -11.24
CA SER A 142 -11.18 11.09 -11.73
C SER A 142 -10.34 10.89 -12.98
N ILE A 143 -10.09 11.96 -13.75
CA ILE A 143 -9.47 12.00 -15.09
C ILE A 143 -10.24 11.23 -16.17
N GLU A 144 -11.05 10.25 -15.78
CA GLU A 144 -11.97 9.50 -16.61
C GLU A 144 -13.35 10.15 -16.66
N ALA A 145 -14.01 9.99 -17.80
CA ALA A 145 -15.36 10.49 -18.02
C ALA A 145 -16.32 9.93 -16.96
N ILE A 146 -17.11 10.82 -16.37
CA ILE A 146 -18.12 10.43 -15.41
C ILE A 146 -19.41 9.98 -16.11
N THR A 147 -20.15 9.06 -15.49
CA THR A 147 -21.49 8.67 -15.90
C THR A 147 -22.58 9.39 -15.09
N ASP A 148 -23.81 9.44 -15.61
CA ASP A 148 -24.96 10.09 -14.92
C ASP A 148 -25.31 9.45 -13.56
N HIS A 149 -24.65 8.36 -13.17
CA HIS A 149 -24.86 7.63 -11.92
C HIS A 149 -23.64 7.64 -11.00
N ASP A 150 -22.59 8.40 -11.31
CA ASP A 150 -21.39 8.42 -10.49
C ASP A 150 -21.67 9.13 -9.16
N ILE A 151 -21.60 8.34 -8.08
CA ILE A 151 -21.68 8.81 -6.70
C ILE A 151 -20.27 9.20 -6.24
N ARG A 152 -20.10 10.46 -5.83
CA ARG A 152 -18.84 11.00 -5.31
C ARG A 152 -19.00 11.38 -3.85
N ASN A 153 -18.78 10.44 -2.95
CA ASN A 153 -18.78 10.78 -1.53
C ASN A 153 -17.50 11.51 -1.18
N ILE A 154 -17.63 12.64 -0.51
CA ILE A 154 -16.51 13.49 -0.11
C ILE A 154 -16.33 13.31 1.39
N SER A 155 -15.13 12.96 1.82
CA SER A 155 -14.85 12.64 3.21
C SER A 155 -13.45 13.11 3.64
N PRO A 156 -13.11 13.02 4.94
CA PRO A 156 -11.74 13.22 5.38
C PRO A 156 -10.74 12.31 4.66
N LEU A 157 -11.15 11.10 4.26
CA LEU A 157 -10.32 10.15 3.52
C LEU A 157 -10.02 10.63 2.09
N THR A 158 -11.05 11.03 1.33
CA THR A 158 -10.85 11.60 -0.01
C THR A 158 -10.03 12.89 0.05
N THR A 159 -10.18 13.66 1.13
CA THR A 159 -9.45 14.92 1.34
C THR A 159 -7.96 14.68 1.52
N VAL A 160 -7.61 13.65 2.28
CA VAL A 160 -6.23 13.25 2.50
C VAL A 160 -5.58 12.74 1.21
N ILE A 161 -6.31 11.94 0.44
CA ILE A 161 -5.88 11.45 -0.88
C ILE A 161 -5.59 12.62 -1.81
N TRP A 162 -6.54 13.54 -1.95
CA TRP A 162 -6.34 14.73 -2.76
C TRP A 162 -5.16 15.55 -2.27
N GLY A 163 -5.02 15.72 -0.95
CA GLY A 163 -3.86 16.35 -0.35
C GLY A 163 -2.56 15.70 -0.84
N GLN A 164 -2.46 14.37 -0.79
CA GLN A 164 -1.26 13.62 -1.21
C GLN A 164 -0.98 13.78 -2.69
N LEU A 165 -2.00 13.59 -3.51
CA LEU A 165 -1.91 13.77 -4.96
C LEU A 165 -1.48 15.18 -5.33
N ARG A 166 -2.16 16.21 -4.82
CA ARG A 166 -1.85 17.63 -5.11
C ARG A 166 -0.38 17.93 -4.81
N ARG A 167 0.18 17.32 -3.77
CA ARG A 167 1.58 17.57 -3.37
C ARG A 167 2.59 16.85 -4.28
N GLN A 168 2.27 15.64 -4.75
CA GLN A 168 3.08 15.00 -5.81
C GLN A 168 3.00 15.77 -7.12
N LEU A 169 1.82 16.27 -7.48
CA LEU A 169 1.64 17.16 -8.61
C LEU A 169 2.43 18.46 -8.43
N GLU A 170 2.39 19.11 -7.26
CA GLU A 170 3.23 20.28 -6.94
C GLU A 170 4.73 19.99 -7.09
N GLY A 171 5.20 18.87 -6.52
CA GLY A 171 6.61 18.45 -6.57
C GLY A 171 7.12 18.18 -7.99
N SER A 172 6.24 17.71 -8.88
CA SER A 172 6.54 17.52 -10.31
C SER A 172 6.34 18.78 -11.16
N GLY A 173 6.11 19.95 -10.53
CA GLY A 173 5.90 21.23 -11.23
C GLY A 173 4.50 21.40 -11.83
N LYS A 174 3.53 20.59 -11.39
CA LYS A 174 2.15 20.49 -11.91
C LYS A 174 1.11 20.73 -10.81
N GLY A 175 1.45 21.49 -9.78
CA GLY A 175 0.54 21.77 -8.66
C GLY A 175 -0.67 22.63 -9.00
N LYS A 176 -0.71 23.21 -10.21
CA LYS A 176 -1.78 24.08 -10.70
C LYS A 176 -2.14 23.70 -12.13
N VAL A 177 -2.99 22.68 -12.26
CA VAL A 177 -3.44 22.20 -13.56
C VAL A 177 -4.92 22.53 -13.69
N THR A 178 -5.26 23.34 -14.69
CA THR A 178 -6.64 23.74 -14.98
C THR A 178 -7.36 22.63 -15.74
N CYS A 179 -8.70 22.62 -15.66
CA CYS A 179 -9.54 21.78 -16.51
C CYS A 179 -9.19 21.95 -18.00
N GLU A 180 -9.07 23.20 -18.48
CA GLU A 180 -8.77 23.48 -19.89
C GLU A 180 -7.46 22.84 -20.33
N LYS A 181 -6.43 22.92 -19.50
CA LYS A 181 -5.13 22.33 -19.80
C LYS A 181 -5.23 20.82 -19.89
N LEU A 182 -5.92 20.17 -18.96
CA LEU A 182 -6.16 18.72 -19.02
C LEU A 182 -7.00 18.33 -20.23
N LYS A 183 -8.01 19.11 -20.63
CA LYS A 183 -8.81 18.82 -21.84
C LYS A 183 -7.98 18.84 -23.12
N LEU A 184 -6.98 19.71 -23.22
CA LEU A 184 -6.16 19.87 -24.42
C LEU A 184 -4.93 18.95 -24.44
N ASP A 185 -4.31 18.71 -23.28
CA ASP A 185 -3.03 18.03 -23.19
C ASP A 185 -3.20 16.56 -22.77
N SER A 186 -3.28 15.68 -23.77
CA SER A 186 -3.38 14.23 -23.54
C SER A 186 -2.16 13.61 -22.85
N ALA A 187 -0.98 14.21 -22.97
CA ALA A 187 0.23 13.73 -22.31
C ALA A 187 0.17 14.07 -20.82
N LEU A 188 -0.17 15.32 -20.50
CA LEU A 188 -0.40 15.76 -19.14
C LEU A 188 -1.51 14.96 -18.45
N ARG A 189 -2.63 14.68 -19.13
CA ARG A 189 -3.69 13.81 -18.57
C ARG A 189 -3.18 12.44 -18.17
N ARG A 190 -2.43 11.78 -19.06
CA ARG A 190 -1.89 10.45 -18.80
C ARG A 190 -0.94 10.48 -17.61
N GLU A 191 -0.14 11.52 -17.52
CA GLU A 191 0.82 11.69 -16.44
C GLU A 191 0.12 11.93 -15.10
N VAL A 192 -0.88 12.83 -15.04
CA VAL A 192 -1.69 13.05 -13.84
C VAL A 192 -2.45 11.78 -13.43
N LYS A 193 -3.00 11.04 -14.40
CA LYS A 193 -3.66 9.75 -14.17
C LYS A 193 -2.70 8.74 -13.52
N ASN A 194 -1.48 8.60 -14.04
CA ASN A 194 -0.50 7.70 -13.47
C ASN A 194 -0.12 8.08 -12.02
N GLU A 195 -0.01 9.37 -11.71
CA GLU A 195 0.23 9.83 -10.33
C GLU A 195 -0.95 9.49 -9.40
N ILE A 196 -2.20 9.66 -9.87
CA ILE A 196 -3.40 9.23 -9.13
C ILE A 196 -3.34 7.74 -8.85
N GLU A 197 -3.14 6.91 -9.87
CA GLU A 197 -3.08 5.45 -9.74
C GLU A 197 -1.96 5.01 -8.79
N ASN A 198 -0.80 5.66 -8.84
CA ASN A 198 0.30 5.38 -7.93
C ASN A 198 -0.03 5.74 -6.48
N VAL A 199 -0.67 6.88 -6.22
CA VAL A 199 -1.12 7.25 -4.87
C VAL A 199 -2.13 6.23 -4.37
N MET A 200 -3.15 5.93 -5.17
CA MET A 200 -4.22 5.01 -4.80
C MET A 200 -3.69 3.60 -4.55
N LEU A 201 -2.81 3.08 -5.40
CA LEU A 201 -2.19 1.76 -5.24
C LEU A 201 -1.47 1.63 -3.90
N ASN A 202 -0.67 2.63 -3.53
CA ASN A 202 0.07 2.63 -2.27
C ASN A 202 -0.86 2.67 -1.05
N LEU A 203 -1.96 3.40 -1.14
CA LEU A 203 -2.95 3.51 -0.07
C LEU A 203 -3.72 2.20 0.11
N VAL A 204 -4.23 1.64 -0.99
CA VAL A 204 -4.99 0.39 -0.98
C VAL A 204 -4.15 -0.75 -0.40
N GLN A 205 -2.90 -0.90 -0.86
CA GLN A 205 -2.03 -1.97 -0.38
C GLN A 205 -1.67 -1.83 1.10
N HIS A 206 -1.58 -0.60 1.59
CA HIS A 206 -1.17 -0.36 2.97
C HIS A 206 -2.33 -0.52 3.97
N TYR A 207 -3.46 0.13 3.71
CA TYR A 207 -4.63 0.06 4.60
C TYR A 207 -5.51 -1.15 4.33
N ASN A 208 -5.22 -1.90 3.27
CA ASN A 208 -6.03 -3.02 2.79
C ASN A 208 -7.50 -2.64 2.57
N LEU A 209 -7.74 -1.38 2.17
CA LEU A 209 -9.05 -0.85 1.79
C LEU A 209 -9.08 -0.68 0.29
N SER A 210 -10.06 -1.28 -0.38
CA SER A 210 -10.25 -1.10 -1.82
C SER A 210 -10.56 0.35 -2.16
N GLU A 211 -10.31 0.76 -3.41
CA GLU A 211 -10.67 2.09 -3.90
C GLU A 211 -12.18 2.37 -3.73
N GLU A 212 -13.02 1.35 -3.90
CA GLU A 212 -14.46 1.46 -3.64
C GLU A 212 -14.74 1.77 -2.17
N GLN A 213 -14.09 1.07 -1.23
CA GLN A 213 -14.26 1.33 0.20
C GLN A 213 -13.80 2.74 0.58
N ILE A 214 -12.71 3.21 -0.03
CA ILE A 214 -12.19 4.56 0.16
C ILE A 214 -13.20 5.64 -0.24
N TYR A 215 -13.94 5.44 -1.34
CA TYR A 215 -14.97 6.36 -1.82
C TYR A 215 -16.38 6.03 -1.33
N SER A 216 -16.54 4.99 -0.51
CA SER A 216 -17.83 4.54 -0.01
C SER A 216 -18.42 5.48 1.04
N ASP A 217 -19.73 5.35 1.26
CA ASP A 217 -20.40 5.95 2.42
C ASP A 217 -20.17 5.07 3.66
N PHE A 218 -19.05 5.31 4.34
CA PHE A 218 -18.65 4.55 5.53
C PHE A 218 -19.54 4.82 6.77
N ILE A 219 -20.45 5.81 6.72
CA ILE A 219 -21.47 6.00 7.77
C ILE A 219 -22.67 5.08 7.49
N ALA A 220 -23.10 4.98 6.23
CA ALA A 220 -24.23 4.15 5.83
C ALA A 220 -23.99 2.64 6.01
N SER A 221 -22.73 2.19 6.05
CA SER A 221 -22.37 0.80 6.33
C SER A 221 -22.80 0.32 7.73
N LYS A 222 -23.19 1.24 8.63
CA LYS A 222 -23.65 1.01 10.01
C LYS A 222 -22.64 0.31 10.91
N ASP A 223 -21.37 0.35 10.54
CA ASP A 223 -20.29 -0.19 11.33
C ASP A 223 -19.49 0.96 11.97
N SER A 224 -19.75 1.23 13.25
CA SER A 224 -19.03 2.26 14.01
C SER A 224 -17.53 1.96 14.08
N GLU A 225 -17.14 0.68 14.04
CA GLU A 225 -15.74 0.27 13.99
C GLU A 225 -15.10 0.70 12.65
N THR A 226 -15.81 0.54 11.53
CA THR A 226 -15.37 1.05 10.22
C THR A 226 -15.22 2.58 10.23
N TYR A 227 -16.11 3.32 10.88
CA TYR A 227 -16.01 4.79 10.99
C TYR A 227 -14.78 5.24 11.79
N ASP A 228 -14.61 4.71 13.01
CA ASP A 228 -13.47 5.07 13.88
C ASP A 228 -12.15 4.64 13.24
N HIS A 229 -12.14 3.47 12.59
CA HIS A 229 -10.98 3.00 11.83
C HIS A 229 -10.67 3.93 10.65
N ALA A 230 -11.67 4.36 9.87
CA ALA A 230 -11.47 5.31 8.78
C ALA A 230 -10.91 6.66 9.28
N GLN A 231 -11.42 7.18 10.41
CA GLN A 231 -10.88 8.40 11.03
C GLN A 231 -9.44 8.24 11.50
N SER A 232 -9.09 7.07 12.08
CA SER A 232 -7.72 6.74 12.45
C SER A 232 -6.80 6.69 11.22
N ILE A 233 -7.22 6.01 10.16
CA ILE A 233 -6.49 5.97 8.88
C ILE A 233 -6.22 7.39 8.35
N VAL A 234 -7.24 8.24 8.36
CA VAL A 234 -7.13 9.65 7.94
C VAL A 234 -6.10 10.41 8.76
N LYS A 235 -6.15 10.28 10.10
CA LYS A 235 -5.21 10.94 11.01
C LYS A 235 -3.77 10.46 10.75
N GLY A 236 -3.57 9.16 10.61
CA GLY A 236 -2.29 8.54 10.27
C GLY A 236 -1.74 9.09 8.96
N LEU A 237 -2.52 9.03 7.90
CA LEU A 237 -2.13 9.53 6.58
C LEU A 237 -1.69 11.00 6.56
N LYS A 238 -2.44 11.88 7.24
CA LYS A 238 -2.09 13.31 7.37
C LYS A 238 -0.69 13.45 7.98
N ALA A 239 -0.40 12.67 9.02
CA ALA A 239 0.88 12.68 9.71
C ALA A 239 2.00 12.10 8.84
N SER A 240 1.78 10.94 8.20
CA SER A 240 2.75 10.28 7.31
C SER A 240 3.22 11.24 6.23
N PHE A 241 2.27 11.91 5.58
CA PHE A 241 2.61 12.85 4.53
C PHE A 241 3.41 14.04 5.06
N LYS A 242 2.94 14.68 6.13
CA LYS A 242 3.60 15.87 6.71
C LYS A 242 5.05 15.56 7.04
N TYR A 243 5.31 14.35 7.55
CA TYR A 243 6.64 13.88 7.88
C TYR A 243 7.46 13.52 6.63
N LYS A 244 6.90 12.79 5.66
CA LYS A 244 7.54 12.50 4.36
C LYS A 244 8.04 13.77 3.67
N LYS A 245 7.25 14.85 3.65
CA LYS A 245 7.66 16.14 3.08
C LYS A 245 8.86 16.77 3.80
N LYS A 246 9.02 16.53 5.10
CA LYS A 246 10.22 16.96 5.83
C LYS A 246 11.43 16.14 5.35
N LEU A 247 11.28 14.82 5.23
CA LEU A 247 12.33 13.93 4.75
C LEU A 247 12.73 14.27 3.31
N GLU A 248 11.79 14.48 2.38
CA GLU A 248 12.09 14.86 0.98
C GLU A 248 12.93 16.13 0.88
N LYS A 249 12.74 17.09 1.79
CA LYS A 249 13.58 18.30 1.87
C LYS A 249 14.98 18.03 2.44
N MET A 250 15.09 17.09 3.37
CA MET A 250 16.36 16.70 3.99
C MET A 250 17.18 15.78 3.07
N TYR A 251 16.51 14.95 2.27
CA TYR A 251 17.07 13.96 1.36
C TYR A 251 16.58 14.19 -0.08
N PRO A 252 16.93 15.33 -0.72
CA PRO A 252 16.43 15.67 -2.05
C PRO A 252 16.87 14.70 -3.16
N ASN A 253 17.88 13.86 -2.89
CA ASN A 253 18.42 12.88 -3.82
C ASN A 253 17.99 11.43 -3.47
N ALA A 254 17.05 11.24 -2.54
CA ALA A 254 16.53 9.92 -2.23
C ALA A 254 15.88 9.30 -3.47
N LYS A 255 16.19 8.03 -3.74
CA LYS A 255 15.51 7.25 -4.79
C LYS A 255 14.05 7.04 -4.42
N GLU A 256 13.79 6.79 -3.13
CA GLU A 256 12.45 6.59 -2.62
C GLU A 256 12.40 6.93 -1.12
N ILE A 257 11.27 7.50 -0.68
CA ILE A 257 10.96 7.72 0.74
C ILE A 257 9.57 7.16 1.01
N ARG A 258 9.50 6.23 1.96
CA ARG A 258 8.27 5.65 2.50
C ARG A 258 8.09 6.11 3.93
N VAL A 259 6.90 6.60 4.25
CA VAL A 259 6.51 6.94 5.61
C VAL A 259 5.08 6.49 5.78
N THR A 260 4.83 5.81 6.88
CA THR A 260 3.54 5.26 7.24
C THR A 260 3.28 5.54 8.69
N VAL A 261 2.07 5.99 9.03
CA VAL A 261 1.63 6.24 10.41
C VAL A 261 0.27 5.57 10.59
N TYR A 262 0.14 4.75 11.62
CA TYR A 262 -1.00 3.85 11.83
C TYR A 262 -1.12 3.43 13.30
N GLN A 263 -2.26 2.83 13.63
CA GLN A 263 -2.46 2.08 14.86
C GLN A 263 -2.55 0.59 14.53
N ASP A 264 -2.13 -0.27 15.45
CA ASP A 264 -2.12 -1.72 15.25
C ASP A 264 -2.30 -2.41 16.62
N ALA A 265 -3.47 -3.04 16.80
CA ALA A 265 -3.85 -3.67 18.06
C ALA A 265 -3.00 -4.91 18.38
N VAL A 266 -2.52 -5.63 17.35
CA VAL A 266 -1.64 -6.80 17.54
C VAL A 266 -0.29 -6.32 18.04
N LYS A 267 0.27 -5.27 17.42
CA LYS A 267 1.52 -4.66 17.89
C LYS A 267 1.40 -4.05 19.28
N ASP A 268 0.25 -3.48 19.61
CA ASP A 268 -0.02 -2.99 20.97
C ASP A 268 0.10 -4.12 21.99
N GLU A 269 -0.49 -5.29 21.72
CA GLU A 269 -0.36 -6.46 22.58
C GLU A 269 1.09 -6.95 22.67
N GLU A 270 1.78 -7.09 21.54
CA GLU A 270 3.17 -7.56 21.48
C GLU A 270 4.14 -6.63 22.23
N LEU A 271 3.96 -5.32 22.09
CA LEU A 271 4.87 -4.30 22.63
C LEU A 271 4.42 -3.78 24.01
N GLY A 272 3.29 -4.25 24.53
CA GLY A 272 2.73 -3.83 25.81
C GLY A 272 2.22 -2.38 25.81
N PHE A 273 1.72 -1.90 24.67
CA PHE A 273 1.10 -0.60 24.52
C PHE A 273 -0.43 -0.71 24.43
N LYS A 274 -1.10 0.44 24.35
CA LYS A 274 -2.54 0.53 24.18
C LYS A 274 -2.89 1.74 23.33
N ASP A 275 -3.69 1.51 22.29
CA ASP A 275 -4.16 2.48 21.32
C ASP A 275 -3.00 3.32 20.74
N ALA A 276 -1.82 2.72 20.56
CA ALA A 276 -0.61 3.46 20.24
C ALA A 276 -0.52 3.81 18.76
N TRP A 277 0.07 4.98 18.50
CA TRP A 277 0.43 5.42 17.17
C TRP A 277 1.85 5.02 16.84
N TYR A 278 2.02 4.41 15.68
CA TYR A 278 3.31 3.99 15.17
C TYR A 278 3.69 4.81 13.93
N ARG A 279 5.00 4.94 13.67
CA ARG A 279 5.52 5.36 12.37
C ARG A 279 6.58 4.39 11.90
N ASP A 280 6.39 3.86 10.70
CA ASP A 280 7.45 3.24 9.91
C ASP A 280 7.97 4.25 8.90
N GLU A 281 9.29 4.39 8.79
CA GLU A 281 9.95 5.11 7.72
C GLU A 281 11.02 4.27 7.07
N ILE A 282 11.17 4.44 5.75
CA ILE A 282 12.30 3.91 4.99
C ILE A 282 12.73 4.97 3.99
N ILE A 283 14.03 5.24 3.94
CA ILE A 283 14.66 6.19 3.02
C ILE A 283 15.68 5.39 2.23
N TYR A 284 15.43 5.25 0.93
CA TYR A 284 16.35 4.60 0.00
C TYR A 284 17.20 5.66 -0.69
N LEU A 285 18.50 5.66 -0.45
CA LEU A 285 19.45 6.51 -1.20
C LEU A 285 20.17 5.67 -2.25
N ASN A 286 21.27 6.18 -2.81
CA ASN A 286 21.96 5.44 -3.85
C ASN A 286 22.73 4.23 -3.31
N THR A 287 23.42 4.43 -2.20
CA THR A 287 24.37 3.49 -1.57
C THR A 287 24.17 3.43 -0.06
N GLU A 288 23.06 3.96 0.44
CA GLU A 288 22.80 4.14 1.87
C GLU A 288 21.30 4.12 2.09
N ASP A 289 20.82 3.32 3.04
CA ASP A 289 19.40 3.20 3.35
C ASP A 289 19.19 3.40 4.85
N PHE A 290 18.12 4.11 5.20
CA PHE A 290 17.68 4.30 6.58
C PHE A 290 16.31 3.68 6.77
N SER A 291 16.10 3.04 7.93
CA SER A 291 14.78 2.65 8.38
C SER A 291 14.61 2.97 9.86
N GLU A 292 13.45 3.50 10.23
CA GLU A 292 13.11 3.78 11.62
C GLU A 292 11.67 3.32 11.89
N PHE A 293 11.48 2.62 12.99
CA PHE A 293 10.18 2.25 13.53
C PHE A 293 10.04 2.88 14.91
N VAL A 294 9.00 3.67 15.11
CA VAL A 294 8.81 4.44 16.35
C VAL A 294 7.38 4.37 16.83
N LYS A 295 7.21 4.51 18.14
CA LYS A 295 5.96 4.94 18.76
C LYS A 295 5.93 6.46 18.80
N LEU A 296 4.82 7.04 18.40
CA LEU A 296 4.56 8.47 18.43
C LEU A 296 3.82 8.87 19.70
N THR A 297 3.98 10.13 20.09
CA THR A 297 3.05 10.74 21.05
C THR A 297 1.70 10.91 20.36
N ASP A 298 0.61 10.53 21.04
CA ASP A 298 -0.75 10.83 20.59
C ASP A 298 -1.05 12.33 20.78
N ASP A 299 -0.42 13.14 19.95
CA ASP A 299 -0.79 14.53 19.72
C ASP A 299 -1.65 14.62 18.46
N GLU A 300 -2.45 15.68 18.32
CA GLU A 300 -3.33 15.90 17.16
C GLU A 300 -2.59 15.78 15.81
N SER A 301 -1.28 16.09 15.81
CA SER A 301 -0.45 16.13 14.61
C SER A 301 0.42 14.88 14.38
N LEU A 302 0.43 13.94 15.33
CA LEU A 302 1.30 12.77 15.42
C LEU A 302 2.74 13.07 14.99
N SER A 303 3.31 14.19 15.48
CA SER A 303 4.58 14.70 14.95
C SER A 303 5.79 14.46 15.84
N LYS A 304 5.57 14.00 17.06
CA LYS A 304 6.62 13.76 18.06
C LYS A 304 6.84 12.28 18.25
N VAL A 305 8.11 11.89 18.23
CA VAL A 305 8.54 10.56 18.63
C VAL A 305 8.45 10.47 20.14
N ASP A 306 7.77 9.43 20.63
CA ASP A 306 7.74 9.07 22.04
C ASP A 306 8.85 8.05 22.33
N ILE A 307 8.92 6.98 21.54
CA ILE A 307 9.89 5.89 21.70
C ILE A 307 10.41 5.44 20.34
N ILE A 308 11.74 5.28 20.22
CA ILE A 308 12.34 4.59 19.08
C ILE A 308 12.30 3.09 19.36
N LEU A 309 11.65 2.32 18.50
CA LEU A 309 11.49 0.87 18.67
C LEU A 309 12.58 0.12 17.94
N SER A 310 12.89 0.54 16.72
CA SER A 310 14.08 0.07 16.00
C SER A 310 14.59 1.12 15.01
N LYS A 311 15.88 1.02 14.70
CA LYS A 311 16.55 1.85 13.70
C LYS A 311 17.58 1.03 12.96
N PHE A 312 17.56 1.11 11.64
CA PHE A 312 18.51 0.45 10.76
C PHE A 312 19.18 1.47 9.85
N HIS A 313 20.48 1.28 9.65
CA HIS A 313 21.26 2.07 8.71
C HIS A 313 22.15 1.13 7.90
N GLU A 314 21.85 0.96 6.63
CA GLU A 314 22.60 0.11 5.70
C GLU A 314 23.46 0.96 4.78
N ILE A 315 24.73 0.60 4.62
CA ILE A 315 25.64 1.17 3.63
C ILE A 315 26.01 0.07 2.64
N GLU A 316 25.91 0.40 1.35
CA GLU A 316 26.23 -0.47 0.23
C GLU A 316 27.46 0.05 -0.54
N GLN A 317 28.36 -0.86 -0.93
CA GLN A 317 29.50 -0.53 -1.79
C GLN A 317 29.88 -1.70 -2.70
N PRO A 318 30.41 -1.44 -3.92
CA PRO A 318 31.05 -2.47 -4.74
C PRO A 318 32.14 -3.22 -3.97
N TRP A 319 32.23 -4.53 -4.14
CA TRP A 319 33.21 -5.36 -3.45
C TRP A 319 33.70 -6.54 -4.29
N GLY A 320 35.01 -6.81 -4.30
CA GLY A 320 35.58 -7.94 -5.04
C GLY A 320 35.32 -7.88 -6.55
N ASP A 321 35.11 -9.05 -7.17
CA ASP A 321 34.94 -9.20 -8.61
C ASP A 321 33.64 -8.56 -9.12
N GLN A 322 33.78 -7.47 -9.89
CA GLN A 322 32.65 -6.73 -10.46
C GLN A 322 32.03 -7.39 -11.70
N GLU A 323 32.74 -8.30 -12.38
CA GLU A 323 32.13 -9.10 -13.45
C GLU A 323 31.09 -10.07 -12.88
N LEU A 324 31.23 -10.42 -11.60
CA LEU A 324 30.27 -11.19 -10.81
C LEU A 324 29.36 -10.29 -9.96
N LYS A 325 29.29 -8.99 -10.26
CA LYS A 325 28.46 -7.99 -9.54
C LYS A 325 28.68 -8.00 -8.02
N GLY A 326 29.94 -8.18 -7.60
CA GLY A 326 30.27 -8.28 -6.18
C GLY A 326 29.87 -7.03 -5.39
N LEU A 327 29.16 -7.24 -4.29
CA LEU A 327 28.54 -6.18 -3.49
C LEU A 327 28.70 -6.47 -2.00
N LEU A 328 29.08 -5.45 -1.23
CA LEU A 328 29.12 -5.49 0.23
C LEU A 328 28.05 -4.55 0.79
N LYS A 329 27.24 -5.05 1.72
CA LYS A 329 26.31 -4.26 2.53
C LYS A 329 26.65 -4.42 3.99
N ILE A 330 26.71 -3.33 4.74
CA ILE A 330 26.86 -3.34 6.19
C ILE A 330 25.68 -2.59 6.78
N ARG A 331 24.88 -3.28 7.59
CA ARG A 331 23.72 -2.72 8.26
C ARG A 331 23.95 -2.65 9.77
N ALA A 332 23.93 -1.44 10.30
CA ALA A 332 23.89 -1.19 11.73
C ALA A 332 22.44 -1.32 12.21
N ASP A 333 22.23 -2.21 13.17
CA ASP A 333 20.91 -2.47 13.74
C ASP A 333 20.82 -1.95 15.17
N THR A 334 19.70 -1.31 15.49
CA THR A 334 19.31 -0.88 16.84
C THR A 334 17.90 -1.36 17.12
N TYR A 335 17.70 -2.00 18.27
CA TYR A 335 16.39 -2.45 18.73
C TYR A 335 16.19 -2.05 20.19
N ARG A 336 14.97 -1.65 20.55
CA ARG A 336 14.59 -1.50 21.96
C ARG A 336 14.25 -2.86 22.57
N ASN A 337 14.71 -3.08 23.79
CA ASN A 337 14.37 -4.23 24.63
C ASN A 337 13.16 -3.94 25.53
N ASP A 338 12.56 -4.99 26.10
CA ASP A 338 11.41 -4.90 27.01
C ASP A 338 11.73 -4.12 28.28
N ASP A 339 12.98 -4.14 28.75
CA ASP A 339 13.46 -3.39 29.91
C ASP A 339 13.76 -1.91 29.61
N ASN A 340 13.46 -1.44 28.39
CA ASN A 340 13.74 -0.12 27.84
C ASN A 340 15.21 0.18 27.51
N SER A 341 16.12 -0.79 27.67
CA SER A 341 17.48 -0.68 27.12
C SER A 341 17.45 -0.83 25.59
N TYR A 342 18.57 -0.52 24.94
CA TYR A 342 18.73 -0.67 23.49
C TYR A 342 19.82 -1.67 23.19
N ARG A 343 19.55 -2.62 22.30
CA ARG A 343 20.52 -3.58 21.81
C ARG A 343 20.97 -3.22 20.40
N CYS A 344 22.28 -3.26 20.17
CA CYS A 344 22.91 -2.78 18.95
C CYS A 344 23.81 -3.85 18.36
N GLY A 345 23.57 -4.22 17.10
CA GLY A 345 24.32 -5.27 16.40
C GLY A 345 24.55 -4.90 14.95
N ASN A 346 25.17 -5.79 14.19
CA ASN A 346 25.47 -5.54 12.78
C ASN A 346 25.07 -6.72 11.93
N VAL A 347 24.76 -6.44 10.67
CA VAL A 347 24.73 -7.45 9.62
C VAL A 347 25.69 -7.06 8.52
N GLU A 348 26.70 -7.89 8.30
CA GLU A 348 27.62 -7.76 7.17
C GLU A 348 27.20 -8.77 6.09
N ARG A 349 26.92 -8.29 4.88
CA ARG A 349 26.47 -9.12 3.75
C ARG A 349 27.39 -8.95 2.57
N VAL A 350 27.83 -10.04 1.98
CA VAL A 350 28.48 -10.03 0.67
C VAL A 350 27.69 -10.88 -0.31
N SER A 351 27.48 -10.33 -1.51
CA SER A 351 26.79 -11.06 -2.57
C SER A 351 27.53 -11.00 -3.90
N PHE A 352 27.29 -12.03 -4.69
CA PHE A 352 27.78 -12.18 -6.07
C PHE A 352 26.69 -12.80 -6.94
N GLU A 353 26.74 -12.54 -8.24
CA GLU A 353 25.84 -13.13 -9.23
C GLU A 353 26.63 -13.96 -10.25
N GLN A 354 26.23 -15.22 -10.42
CA GLN A 354 26.78 -16.10 -11.44
C GLN A 354 25.68 -16.95 -12.07
N ASN A 355 25.66 -17.01 -13.41
CA ASN A 355 24.68 -17.79 -14.19
C ASN A 355 23.20 -17.47 -13.82
N GLY A 356 22.90 -16.20 -13.48
CA GLY A 356 21.56 -15.75 -13.11
C GLY A 356 21.11 -16.14 -11.69
N VAL A 357 22.03 -16.63 -10.87
CA VAL A 357 21.81 -16.90 -9.44
C VAL A 357 22.62 -15.90 -8.63
N GLN A 358 21.97 -15.18 -7.73
CA GLN A 358 22.61 -14.38 -6.70
C GLN A 358 22.91 -15.27 -5.49
N TYR A 359 24.15 -15.26 -5.03
CA TYR A 359 24.63 -15.94 -3.84
C TYR A 359 25.03 -14.88 -2.82
N GLU A 360 24.59 -15.03 -1.59
CA GLU A 360 24.85 -14.06 -0.53
C GLU A 360 25.18 -14.78 0.78
N LEU A 361 26.17 -14.24 1.49
CA LEU A 361 26.57 -14.63 2.82
C LEU A 361 26.32 -13.46 3.76
N ASP A 362 25.57 -13.70 4.82
CA ASP A 362 25.35 -12.75 5.91
C ASP A 362 26.08 -13.23 7.17
N ASN A 363 26.79 -12.32 7.81
CA ASN A 363 27.32 -12.45 9.16
C ASN A 363 26.53 -11.54 10.09
N ILE A 364 25.75 -12.13 11.00
CA ILE A 364 24.90 -11.40 11.95
C ILE A 364 25.63 -11.39 13.30
N VAL A 365 26.04 -10.20 13.72
CA VAL A 365 26.82 -9.98 14.95
C VAL A 365 25.89 -9.76 16.12
N PRO A 366 26.16 -10.38 17.28
CA PRO A 366 25.28 -10.32 18.42
C PRO A 366 25.15 -8.89 18.92
N THR A 367 23.96 -8.57 19.42
CA THR A 367 23.67 -7.23 19.88
C THR A 367 24.22 -6.98 21.28
N VAL A 368 24.90 -5.85 21.50
CA VAL A 368 25.31 -5.38 22.83
C VAL A 368 24.24 -4.44 23.37
N SER A 369 23.90 -4.55 24.66
CA SER A 369 22.86 -3.72 25.28
C SER A 369 23.44 -2.48 25.95
N PHE A 370 22.75 -1.35 25.78
CA PHE A 370 23.08 -0.02 26.28
C PHE A 370 21.85 0.60 26.95
N ALA A 371 22.03 1.51 27.91
CA ALA A 371 20.90 2.08 28.63
C ALA A 371 20.10 3.06 27.76
N THR A 372 20.77 3.74 26.83
CA THR A 372 20.14 4.70 25.92
C THR A 372 20.55 4.45 24.47
N ILE A 373 19.75 4.98 23.54
CA ILE A 373 20.03 4.83 22.10
C ILE A 373 21.32 5.58 21.68
N ASP A 374 21.65 6.70 22.33
CA ASP A 374 22.85 7.49 21.99
C ASP A 374 24.16 6.78 22.38
N GLU A 375 24.08 5.78 23.26
CA GLU A 375 25.21 4.93 23.66
C GLU A 375 25.44 3.74 22.72
N CYS A 376 24.53 3.52 21.77
CA CYS A 376 24.57 2.43 20.82
C CYS A 376 25.88 2.44 20.00
N SER A 377 26.66 1.35 20.08
CA SER A 377 27.85 1.14 19.26
C SER A 377 27.65 -0.05 18.32
N ASN A 378 27.95 0.17 17.06
CA ASN A 378 27.90 -0.79 15.97
C ASN A 378 29.30 -1.04 15.39
N ASP A 379 30.35 -0.97 16.21
CA ASP A 379 31.74 -1.00 15.73
C ASP A 379 32.29 -2.42 15.50
N ASN A 380 31.63 -3.44 16.06
CA ASN A 380 32.11 -4.82 15.98
C ASN A 380 31.46 -5.56 14.80
N LEU A 381 32.30 -6.09 13.90
CA LEU A 381 31.91 -7.04 12.86
C LEU A 381 32.46 -8.46 13.12
N ASP A 382 33.24 -8.60 14.18
CA ASP A 382 33.89 -9.85 14.57
C ASP A 382 32.95 -10.69 15.45
N ASN A 383 33.06 -12.01 15.32
CA ASN A 383 32.29 -13.01 16.10
C ASN A 383 30.78 -12.96 15.81
N PRO A 384 30.33 -13.29 14.58
CA PRO A 384 28.90 -13.49 14.32
C PRO A 384 28.32 -14.53 15.28
N TYR A 385 27.07 -14.38 15.68
CA TYR A 385 26.34 -15.42 16.44
C TYR A 385 25.47 -16.28 15.52
N GLU A 386 25.15 -15.75 14.35
CA GLU A 386 24.38 -16.41 13.31
C GLU A 386 24.97 -16.03 11.95
N ARG A 387 24.99 -17.00 11.04
CA ARG A 387 25.37 -16.79 9.65
C ARG A 387 24.26 -17.30 8.77
N SER A 388 24.02 -16.65 7.64
CA SER A 388 23.07 -17.18 6.66
C SER A 388 23.61 -17.22 5.26
N TYR A 389 23.20 -18.26 4.53
CA TYR A 389 23.42 -18.37 3.10
C TYR A 389 22.11 -18.12 2.39
N SER A 390 22.11 -17.14 1.49
CA SER A 390 20.96 -16.73 0.72
C SER A 390 21.23 -16.99 -0.76
N PHE A 391 20.24 -17.54 -1.46
CA PHE A 391 20.31 -17.74 -2.90
C PHE A 391 19.02 -17.37 -3.59
N ARG A 392 19.13 -16.50 -4.60
CA ARG A 392 18.01 -15.94 -5.34
C ARG A 392 18.20 -16.12 -6.83
N PHE A 393 17.17 -16.57 -7.52
CA PHE A 393 17.19 -16.72 -8.98
C PHE A 393 15.79 -16.59 -9.57
N THR A 394 15.73 -16.26 -10.87
CA THR A 394 14.46 -16.14 -11.60
C THR A 394 14.45 -17.07 -12.80
N VAL A 395 13.40 -17.88 -12.92
CA VAL A 395 13.17 -18.79 -14.05
C VAL A 395 11.71 -18.69 -14.47
N ASN A 396 11.45 -18.46 -15.77
CA ASN A 396 10.11 -18.35 -16.34
C ASN A 396 9.19 -17.37 -15.58
N ASN A 397 9.67 -16.15 -15.31
CA ASN A 397 8.98 -15.10 -14.52
C ASN A 397 8.61 -15.48 -13.08
N LYS A 398 9.19 -16.55 -12.54
CA LYS A 398 9.08 -16.90 -11.12
C LYS A 398 10.40 -16.63 -10.44
N SER A 399 10.36 -15.88 -9.36
CA SER A 399 11.53 -15.62 -8.52
C SER A 399 11.50 -16.55 -7.33
N TYR A 400 12.64 -17.15 -7.04
CA TYR A 400 12.84 -18.06 -5.93
C TYR A 400 13.90 -17.47 -5.02
N SER A 401 13.65 -17.51 -3.72
CA SER A 401 14.65 -17.23 -2.69
C SER A 401 14.68 -18.38 -1.70
N THR A 402 15.86 -18.68 -1.19
CA THR A 402 16.01 -19.55 -0.04
C THR A 402 17.11 -18.96 0.83
N GLU A 403 16.88 -19.02 2.13
CA GLU A 403 17.82 -18.56 3.13
C GLU A 403 17.97 -19.64 4.19
N LEU A 404 19.22 -19.98 4.50
CA LEU A 404 19.61 -21.00 5.45
C LEU A 404 20.38 -20.33 6.58
N TYR A 405 19.98 -20.55 7.82
CA TYR A 405 20.58 -19.93 9.00
C TYR A 405 21.33 -20.97 9.82
N PHE A 406 22.53 -20.60 10.24
CA PHE A 406 23.48 -21.45 10.96
C PHE A 406 23.94 -20.75 12.23
N ARG A 407 24.02 -21.50 13.33
CA ARG A 407 24.57 -21.09 14.62
C ARG A 407 25.62 -22.08 15.11
N GLU A 408 26.21 -21.84 16.27
CA GLU A 408 27.37 -22.59 16.80
C GLU A 408 27.22 -24.13 16.78
N GLN A 409 25.99 -24.64 16.87
CA GLN A 409 25.68 -26.06 16.82
C GLN A 409 25.77 -26.67 15.42
N ASN A 410 25.63 -25.88 14.36
CA ASN A 410 25.63 -26.34 12.98
C ASN A 410 27.04 -26.34 12.42
N ALA A 411 27.42 -27.41 11.71
CA ALA A 411 28.77 -27.54 11.14
C ALA A 411 29.15 -26.36 10.22
N GLU A 412 28.19 -25.90 9.42
CA GLU A 412 28.37 -24.81 8.45
C GLU A 412 28.66 -23.44 9.07
N PHE A 413 28.34 -23.23 10.35
CA PHE A 413 28.64 -21.96 11.02
C PHE A 413 30.13 -21.61 11.00
N THR A 414 30.99 -22.63 11.06
CA THR A 414 32.45 -22.49 11.06
C THR A 414 33.10 -22.62 9.66
N ALA A 415 32.32 -22.90 8.61
CA ALA A 415 32.82 -22.93 7.24
C ALA A 415 33.24 -21.52 6.81
N LEU A 416 34.16 -21.35 5.85
CA LEU A 416 34.58 -20.02 5.37
C LEU A 416 35.03 -19.06 6.51
N PRO A 417 36.03 -19.43 7.33
CA PRO A 417 36.40 -18.67 8.53
C PRO A 417 36.98 -17.28 8.23
N ASP A 418 37.56 -17.08 7.04
CA ASP A 418 38.12 -15.79 6.65
C ASP A 418 37.06 -14.79 6.14
N TRP A 419 35.84 -15.28 5.87
CA TRP A 419 34.70 -14.53 5.35
C TRP A 419 33.86 -13.88 6.45
N ILE A 420 34.53 -13.20 7.38
CA ILE A 420 33.96 -12.38 8.48
C ILE A 420 34.76 -11.09 8.53
N ASN A 421 34.11 -9.94 8.74
CA ASN A 421 34.76 -8.64 8.75
C ASN A 421 35.60 -8.44 7.46
N ILE A 422 34.89 -8.46 6.34
CA ILE A 422 35.43 -8.65 4.99
C ILE A 422 35.62 -7.36 4.21
N LYS A 423 35.23 -6.22 4.78
CA LYS A 423 35.29 -4.90 4.12
C LYS A 423 36.61 -4.66 3.38
N ASP A 424 37.73 -4.93 4.02
CA ASP A 424 39.08 -4.68 3.50
C ASP A 424 39.77 -5.96 2.95
N LYS A 425 39.00 -7.02 2.66
CA LYS A 425 39.54 -8.33 2.23
C LYS A 425 39.29 -8.67 0.76
N SER A 426 38.85 -7.71 -0.06
CA SER A 426 38.53 -7.93 -1.48
C SER A 426 39.72 -8.41 -2.32
N ASP A 427 40.95 -8.07 -1.91
CA ASP A 427 42.17 -8.45 -2.64
C ASP A 427 42.66 -9.87 -2.27
N THR A 428 42.16 -10.44 -1.16
CA THR A 428 42.61 -11.74 -0.65
C THR A 428 41.54 -12.82 -0.75
N LEU A 429 40.26 -12.45 -0.67
CA LEU A 429 39.13 -13.37 -0.78
C LEU A 429 38.65 -13.43 -2.24
N MET A 430 38.43 -14.65 -2.72
CA MET A 430 38.02 -14.88 -4.11
C MET A 430 36.54 -15.19 -4.19
N ALA A 431 35.79 -14.43 -4.98
CA ALA A 431 34.35 -14.65 -5.20
C ALA A 431 34.02 -16.11 -5.60
N THR A 432 34.90 -16.73 -6.39
CA THR A 432 34.74 -18.12 -6.84
C THR A 432 34.76 -19.14 -5.70
N GLU A 433 35.46 -18.87 -4.59
CA GLU A 433 35.44 -19.73 -3.40
C GLU A 433 34.05 -19.71 -2.76
N LEU A 434 33.54 -18.51 -2.47
CA LEU A 434 32.22 -18.34 -1.84
C LEU A 434 31.12 -18.93 -2.72
N ILE A 435 31.11 -18.59 -4.02
CA ILE A 435 30.11 -19.11 -4.95
C ILE A 435 30.19 -20.63 -5.04
N SER A 436 31.40 -21.22 -5.13
CA SER A 436 31.54 -22.67 -5.17
C SER A 436 31.01 -23.32 -3.89
N HIS A 437 31.25 -22.73 -2.72
CA HIS A 437 30.73 -23.23 -1.45
C HIS A 437 29.20 -23.16 -1.41
N LEU A 438 28.62 -21.98 -1.61
CA LEU A 438 27.18 -21.73 -1.55
C LEU A 438 26.40 -22.50 -2.61
N SER A 439 26.96 -22.69 -3.82
CA SER A 439 26.31 -23.44 -4.90
C SER A 439 26.01 -24.89 -4.54
N SER A 440 26.77 -25.49 -3.61
CA SER A 440 26.51 -26.85 -3.13
C SER A 440 25.26 -26.95 -2.24
N PHE A 441 24.80 -25.81 -1.70
CA PHE A 441 23.58 -25.69 -0.88
C PHE A 441 22.39 -25.11 -1.64
N ALA A 442 22.61 -24.64 -2.88
CA ALA A 442 21.57 -24.02 -3.68
C ALA A 442 20.45 -25.02 -3.99
N ILE A 443 19.39 -24.95 -3.19
CA ILE A 443 18.23 -25.82 -3.26
C ILE A 443 17.05 -25.08 -3.87
N GLY A 444 16.37 -25.75 -4.81
CA GLY A 444 15.15 -25.26 -5.42
C GLY A 444 13.96 -25.25 -4.46
N TRP A 445 12.86 -24.65 -4.91
CA TRP A 445 11.62 -24.52 -4.14
C TRP A 445 11.07 -25.86 -3.62
N GLU A 446 11.00 -26.87 -4.48
CA GLU A 446 10.43 -28.20 -4.17
C GLU A 446 11.43 -29.15 -3.49
N GLN A 447 12.71 -28.77 -3.39
CA GLN A 447 13.72 -29.64 -2.79
C GLN A 447 13.72 -29.51 -1.28
N ASP A 448 13.87 -30.64 -0.58
CA ASP A 448 13.99 -30.64 0.87
C ASP A 448 15.32 -30.02 1.32
N VAL A 449 15.28 -29.33 2.47
CA VAL A 449 16.49 -28.82 3.13
C VAL A 449 17.08 -29.96 3.95
N LEU A 450 18.15 -30.57 3.44
CA LEU A 450 18.82 -31.71 4.12
C LEU A 450 20.06 -31.28 4.92
N VAL A 451 20.53 -30.05 4.71
CA VAL A 451 21.63 -29.48 5.48
C VAL A 451 21.16 -29.13 6.89
N ASP A 452 22.00 -29.43 7.87
CA ASP A 452 21.75 -29.09 9.27
C ASP A 452 21.76 -27.56 9.45
N THR A 453 20.60 -27.02 9.81
CA THR A 453 20.32 -25.58 9.91
C THR A 453 19.57 -25.32 11.21
N ASP A 454 19.75 -24.14 11.81
CA ASP A 454 18.94 -23.70 12.94
C ASP A 454 17.55 -23.27 12.46
N TYR A 455 17.52 -22.56 11.33
CA TYR A 455 16.32 -22.08 10.67
C TYR A 455 16.50 -22.05 9.16
N TRP A 456 15.41 -22.19 8.40
CA TRP A 456 15.42 -21.91 6.98
C TRP A 456 14.08 -21.33 6.54
N ARG A 457 14.12 -20.49 5.52
CA ARG A 457 12.93 -19.98 4.83
C ARG A 457 13.11 -20.04 3.32
N LYS A 458 12.01 -20.24 2.61
CA LYS A 458 11.95 -20.18 1.16
C LYS A 458 10.84 -19.22 0.75
N ARG A 459 11.08 -18.49 -0.33
CA ARG A 459 10.10 -17.63 -0.98
C ARG A 459 9.95 -17.99 -2.45
N LEU A 460 8.71 -17.97 -2.92
CA LEU A 460 8.32 -18.07 -4.33
C LEU A 460 7.45 -16.85 -4.67
N GLU A 461 7.90 -16.05 -5.62
CA GLU A 461 7.16 -14.90 -6.14
C GLU A 461 6.84 -15.13 -7.62
N TYR A 462 5.58 -14.94 -8.00
CA TYR A 462 5.14 -14.97 -9.39
C TYR A 462 3.83 -14.21 -9.56
N ASP A 463 3.66 -13.54 -10.70
CA ASP A 463 2.47 -12.75 -11.02
C ASP A 463 2.09 -11.77 -9.89
N ASN A 464 0.98 -12.04 -9.20
CA ASN A 464 0.43 -11.29 -8.07
C ASN A 464 0.52 -12.06 -6.74
N ILE A 465 1.32 -13.14 -6.69
CA ILE A 465 1.39 -14.08 -5.58
C ILE A 465 2.81 -14.12 -5.02
N VAL A 466 2.90 -14.08 -3.69
CA VAL A 466 4.10 -14.39 -2.92
C VAL A 466 3.77 -15.55 -1.98
N ILE A 467 4.60 -16.59 -1.97
CA ILE A 467 4.48 -17.73 -1.06
C ILE A 467 5.77 -17.83 -0.26
N ASP A 468 5.64 -17.75 1.05
CA ASP A 468 6.69 -18.02 2.02
C ASP A 468 6.46 -19.36 2.70
N LYS A 469 7.52 -20.11 2.96
CA LYS A 469 7.51 -21.32 3.79
C LYS A 469 8.77 -21.44 4.63
N ASN A 470 8.69 -22.06 5.79
CA ASN A 470 9.84 -22.25 6.67
C ASN A 470 9.91 -23.67 7.28
N ASN A 471 10.96 -23.92 8.07
CA ASN A 471 11.21 -25.19 8.74
C ASN A 471 10.19 -25.57 9.82
N GLU A 472 9.32 -24.66 10.24
CA GLU A 472 8.21 -24.91 11.16
C GLU A 472 6.91 -25.33 10.44
N ASN A 473 6.98 -25.51 9.11
CA ASN A 473 5.83 -25.70 8.23
C ASN A 473 4.82 -24.55 8.34
N ASN A 474 5.29 -23.33 8.60
CA ASN A 474 4.45 -22.14 8.47
C ASN A 474 4.52 -21.69 7.02
N TRP A 475 3.39 -21.76 6.32
CA TRP A 475 3.25 -21.27 4.96
C TRP A 475 2.37 -20.04 4.97
N VAL A 476 2.79 -19.00 4.27
CA VAL A 476 2.01 -17.78 4.06
C VAL A 476 1.95 -17.52 2.57
N LYS A 477 0.75 -17.31 2.05
CA LYS A 477 0.50 -16.89 0.68
C LYS A 477 -0.15 -15.52 0.71
N THR A 478 0.52 -14.57 0.10
CA THR A 478 0.01 -13.22 -0.13
C THR A 478 -0.42 -13.12 -1.59
N THR A 479 -1.69 -12.82 -1.83
CA THR A 479 -2.24 -12.61 -3.18
C THR A 479 -2.73 -11.18 -3.30
N ARG A 480 -2.19 -10.42 -4.26
CA ARG A 480 -2.74 -9.11 -4.63
C ARG A 480 -3.97 -9.31 -5.50
N GLN A 481 -5.12 -8.84 -5.02
CA GLN A 481 -6.41 -8.97 -5.69
C GLN A 481 -6.56 -7.95 -6.82
N GLU A 482 -7.62 -8.07 -7.63
CA GLU A 482 -7.89 -7.15 -8.75
C GLU A 482 -8.09 -5.70 -8.29
N ASP A 483 -8.65 -5.52 -7.09
CA ASP A 483 -8.82 -4.22 -6.45
C ASP A 483 -7.55 -3.70 -5.75
N ASN A 484 -6.42 -4.40 -5.92
CA ASN A 484 -5.11 -4.17 -5.29
C ASN A 484 -5.00 -4.43 -3.79
N THR A 485 -6.07 -4.89 -3.13
CA THR A 485 -6.00 -5.34 -1.74
C THR A 485 -5.16 -6.62 -1.63
N LEU A 486 -4.63 -6.90 -0.44
CA LEU A 486 -3.82 -8.08 -0.16
C LEU A 486 -4.64 -9.10 0.62
N ARG A 487 -4.70 -10.33 0.08
CA ARG A 487 -5.27 -11.49 0.77
C ARG A 487 -4.14 -12.35 1.32
N TYR A 488 -4.19 -12.60 2.62
CA TYR A 488 -3.25 -13.46 3.34
C TYR A 488 -3.90 -14.81 3.63
N GLU A 489 -3.27 -15.87 3.15
CA GLU A 489 -3.67 -17.24 3.43
C GLU A 489 -2.53 -17.99 4.11
N CYS A 490 -2.86 -18.78 5.13
CA CYS A 490 -1.92 -19.59 5.88
C CYS A 490 -2.16 -21.07 5.61
N SER A 491 -1.09 -21.86 5.65
CA SER A 491 -1.14 -23.31 5.49
C SER A 491 -0.10 -24.01 6.37
N LYS A 492 -0.35 -25.28 6.68
CA LYS A 492 0.61 -26.19 7.33
C LYS A 492 1.24 -27.20 6.38
N ASP A 493 0.73 -27.31 5.16
CA ASP A 493 1.17 -28.30 4.17
C ASP A 493 1.43 -27.71 2.77
N GLY A 494 1.14 -26.42 2.57
CA GLY A 494 1.24 -25.74 1.27
C GLY A 494 0.15 -26.14 0.27
N VAL A 495 -0.79 -27.00 0.66
CA VAL A 495 -1.86 -27.55 -0.19
C VAL A 495 -3.22 -26.99 0.24
N VAL A 496 -3.51 -27.05 1.53
CA VAL A 496 -4.76 -26.55 2.11
C VAL A 496 -4.52 -25.19 2.73
N TRP A 497 -5.20 -24.18 2.20
CA TRP A 497 -5.02 -22.78 2.57
C TRP A 497 -6.26 -22.27 3.31
N PHE A 498 -6.03 -21.55 4.40
CA PHE A 498 -7.05 -20.90 5.22
C PHE A 498 -6.73 -19.42 5.35
N THR A 499 -7.69 -18.57 5.71
CA THR A 499 -7.36 -17.19 6.12
C THR A 499 -6.42 -17.26 7.33
N CYS A 500 -5.34 -16.48 7.31
CA CYS A 500 -4.46 -16.38 8.48
C CYS A 500 -5.26 -15.84 9.67
N GLU A 501 -5.13 -16.48 10.84
CA GLU A 501 -5.58 -15.89 12.09
C GLU A 501 -4.55 -14.80 12.46
N GLY A 502 -5.03 -13.57 12.65
CA GLY A 502 -4.22 -12.41 13.01
C GLY A 502 -3.81 -12.41 14.46
#